data_AF-A0A4Y2R0V7-F1
#
_entry.id   AF-A0A4Y2R0V7-F1
#
_cell.length_a   1.000
_cell.length_b   1.000
_cell.length_c   1.000
_cell.angle_alpha   90.00
_cell.angle_beta   90.00
_cell.angle_gamma   90.00
#
_symmetry.space_group_name_H-M   'P 1'
#
loop_
_entity.id
_entity.type
_entity.pdbx_description
1 polymer ?
#
loop_
_entity_poly.entity_id
_entity_poly.type
_entity_poly.pdbx_seq_one_letter_code
_entity_poly.pdbx_strand_id
1 'polypeptide(L)'
;MENGEYTKNFRDSIQVVLEHHFPRSEDGIAEKQVKINMNFPVLTQKEVKTVMDDMDINKSPGPDGLTLGVIREFFFLDPAWFTELFNDCTRQGVFPD
;
A
#
# COMPACT_ATOMS: atom_id res chain seq x y z
N MET A 1 -24.45 4.73 0.37
CA MET A 1 -25.33 4.74 1.55
C MET A 1 -25.71 6.19 1.83
N GLU A 2 -26.97 6.58 1.59
CA GLU A 2 -27.47 7.96 1.83
C GLU A 2 -28.18 8.09 3.18
N ASN A 3 -27.93 7.17 4.11
CA ASN A 3 -28.54 7.14 5.44
C ASN A 3 -27.76 7.96 6.49
N GLY A 4 -26.69 8.64 6.10
CA GLY A 4 -25.88 9.48 6.99
C GLY A 4 -24.99 8.71 7.98
N GLU A 5 -24.80 7.39 7.79
CA GLU A 5 -23.92 6.58 8.63
C GLU A 5 -22.46 6.72 8.21
N TYR A 6 -21.55 6.73 9.20
CA TYR A 6 -20.11 6.71 8.97
C TYR A 6 -19.63 5.28 8.64
N THR A 7 -18.65 5.18 7.75
CA THR A 7 -17.94 3.93 7.46
C THR A 7 -17.05 3.54 8.64
N LYS A 8 -16.96 2.23 8.91
CA LYS A 8 -16.32 1.71 10.14
C LYS A 8 -14.84 1.38 9.97
N ASN A 9 -14.40 1.15 8.74
CA ASN A 9 -13.02 0.79 8.42
C ASN A 9 -12.65 1.30 7.02
N PHE A 10 -11.36 1.27 6.71
CA PHE A 10 -10.82 1.74 5.45
C PHE A 10 -11.45 1.06 4.22
N ARG A 11 -11.70 -0.25 4.29
CA ARG A 11 -12.35 -1.01 3.20
C ARG A 11 -13.75 -0.47 2.92
N ASP A 12 -14.54 -0.24 3.95
CA ASP A 12 -15.90 0.30 3.83
C ASP A 12 -15.86 1.72 3.24
N SER A 13 -14.92 2.56 3.67
CA SER A 13 -14.71 3.91 3.13
C SER A 13 -14.41 3.90 1.63
N ILE A 14 -13.48 3.05 1.19
CA ILE A 14 -13.13 2.92 -0.23
C ILE A 14 -14.31 2.42 -1.05
N GLN A 15 -15.06 1.44 -0.55
CA GLN A 15 -16.24 0.93 -1.24
C GLN A 15 -17.29 2.03 -1.46
N VAL A 16 -17.58 2.84 -0.43
CA VAL A 16 -18.55 3.94 -0.52
C VAL A 16 -18.12 5.00 -1.53
N VAL A 17 -16.85 5.40 -1.52
CA VAL A 17 -16.30 6.38 -2.48
C VAL A 17 -16.41 5.85 -3.91
N LEU A 18 -16.04 4.58 -4.13
CA LEU A 18 -16.12 3.96 -5.45
C LEU A 18 -17.57 3.86 -5.96
N GLU A 19 -18.51 3.46 -5.12
CA GLU A 19 -19.93 3.36 -5.51
C GLU A 19 -20.55 4.73 -5.82
N HIS A 20 -20.12 5.80 -5.15
CA HIS A 20 -20.60 7.15 -5.42
C HIS A 20 -20.11 7.68 -6.77
N HIS A 21 -18.83 7.48 -7.09
CA HIS A 21 -18.24 8.00 -8.33
C HIS A 21 -18.45 7.08 -9.54
N PHE A 22 -18.66 5.78 -9.31
CA PHE A 22 -18.87 4.77 -10.34
C PHE A 22 -20.15 3.97 -10.05
N PRO A 23 -21.33 4.60 -10.17
CA PRO A 23 -22.60 3.93 -9.91
C PRO A 23 -22.77 2.72 -10.83
N ARG A 24 -23.29 1.63 -10.27
CA ARG A 24 -23.54 0.39 -11.02
C ARG A 24 -24.62 0.67 -12.08
N SER A 25 -24.35 0.37 -13.35
CA SER A 25 -25.37 0.49 -14.40
C SER A 25 -26.41 -0.62 -14.28
N GLU A 26 -27.68 -0.29 -14.49
CA GLU A 26 -28.80 -1.26 -14.49
C GLU A 26 -28.73 -2.22 -15.69
N ASP A 27 -27.93 -1.90 -16.70
CA ASP A 27 -27.86 -2.60 -18.01
C ASP A 27 -27.11 -3.95 -17.98
N GLY A 28 -26.86 -4.53 -16.80
CA GLY A 28 -26.29 -5.88 -16.72
C GLY A 28 -24.91 -6.01 -17.38
N ILE A 29 -24.15 -4.92 -17.54
CA ILE A 29 -22.70 -5.00 -17.76
C ILE A 29 -22.15 -5.56 -16.46
N ALA A 30 -22.10 -6.89 -16.42
CA ALA A 30 -21.78 -7.71 -15.27
C ALA A 30 -20.69 -7.05 -14.44
N GLU A 31 -20.99 -6.90 -13.15
CA GLU A 31 -20.09 -6.64 -12.04
C GLU A 31 -18.62 -6.88 -12.39
N LYS A 32 -17.97 -5.89 -12.99
CA LYS A 32 -16.53 -5.66 -12.79
C LYS A 32 -16.38 -4.84 -11.51
N GLN A 33 -17.12 -5.20 -10.46
CA GLN A 33 -16.49 -5.19 -9.16
C GLN A 33 -15.40 -6.25 -9.27
N VAL A 34 -14.24 -5.82 -9.79
CA VAL A 34 -13.02 -6.57 -9.65
C VAL A 34 -12.94 -6.79 -8.15
N LYS A 35 -13.25 -8.01 -7.69
CA LYS A 35 -12.82 -8.45 -6.37
C LYS A 35 -11.35 -8.08 -6.37
N ILE A 36 -10.99 -7.02 -5.66
CA ILE A 36 -9.63 -6.50 -5.70
C ILE A 36 -8.81 -7.69 -5.24
N ASN A 37 -8.06 -8.26 -6.18
CA ASN A 37 -7.25 -9.40 -5.86
C ASN A 37 -6.14 -8.84 -4.98
N MET A 38 -6.31 -8.98 -3.67
CA MET A 38 -5.34 -8.54 -2.67
C MET A 38 -4.04 -9.35 -2.75
N ASN A 39 -3.92 -10.25 -3.73
CA ASN A 39 -2.69 -10.89 -4.11
C ASN A 39 -1.83 -9.91 -4.92
N PHE A 40 -1.18 -8.99 -4.21
CA PHE A 40 -0.15 -8.16 -4.80
C PHE A 40 1.03 -9.03 -5.26
N PRO A 41 1.71 -8.68 -6.36
CA PRO A 41 2.92 -9.37 -6.76
C PRO A 41 3.97 -9.27 -5.66
N VAL A 42 4.72 -10.37 -5.47
CA VAL A 42 5.85 -10.40 -4.54
C VAL A 42 6.96 -9.51 -5.09
N LEU A 43 7.38 -8.54 -4.29
CA LEU A 43 8.49 -7.66 -4.61
C LEU A 43 9.80 -8.45 -4.56
N THR A 44 10.63 -8.24 -5.57
CA THR A 44 11.98 -8.77 -5.64
C THR A 44 12.97 -7.83 -4.96
N GLN A 45 14.10 -8.37 -4.50
CA GLN A 45 15.19 -7.55 -3.94
C GLN A 45 15.69 -6.50 -4.92
N LYS A 46 15.63 -6.77 -6.23
CA LYS A 46 16.04 -5.83 -7.27
C LYS A 46 15.10 -4.64 -7.37
N GLU A 47 13.79 -4.87 -7.27
CA GLU A 47 12.79 -3.80 -7.25
C GLU A 47 12.95 -2.93 -6.01
N VAL A 48 13.07 -3.55 -4.83
CA VAL A 48 13.32 -2.81 -3.57
C VAL A 48 14.63 -2.03 -3.65
N LYS A 49 15.72 -2.63 -4.15
CA LYS A 49 16.99 -1.94 -4.35
C LYS A 49 16.86 -0.73 -5.26
N THR A 50 16.08 -0.85 -6.34
CA THR A 50 15.88 0.26 -7.30
C THR A 50 15.24 1.46 -6.61
N VAL A 51 14.26 1.22 -5.75
CA VAL A 51 13.64 2.27 -4.93
C VAL A 51 14.64 2.84 -3.91
N MET A 52 15.40 1.97 -3.22
CA MET A 52 16.41 2.39 -2.25
C MET A 52 17.53 3.26 -2.86
N ASP A 53 17.85 3.03 -4.13
CA ASP A 53 18.86 3.82 -4.85
C ASP A 53 18.31 5.16 -5.38
N ASP A 54 17.00 5.25 -5.66
CA ASP A 54 16.34 6.46 -6.18
C ASP A 54 15.90 7.45 -5.08
N MET A 55 15.92 7.03 -3.82
CA MET A 55 15.53 7.87 -2.70
C MET A 55 16.51 9.04 -2.46
N ASP A 56 15.97 10.26 -2.38
CA ASP A 56 16.72 11.45 -1.98
C ASP A 56 17.07 11.40 -0.48
N ILE A 57 18.33 11.12 -0.18
CA ILE A 57 18.87 11.01 1.18
C ILE A 57 18.76 12.31 2.00
N ASN A 58 18.47 13.46 1.37
CA ASN A 58 18.37 14.75 2.04
C ASN A 58 16.95 15.05 2.57
N LYS A 59 15.99 14.14 2.37
CA LYS A 59 14.66 14.30 2.97
C LYS A 59 14.75 14.30 4.50
N SER A 60 13.93 15.15 5.10
CA SER A 60 13.80 15.20 6.56
C SER A 60 13.29 13.84 7.09
N PRO A 61 13.81 13.36 8.22
CA PRO A 61 13.35 12.12 8.83
C PRO A 61 11.89 12.22 9.26
N GLY A 62 11.26 11.05 9.45
CA GLY A 62 9.93 10.95 10.05
C GLY A 62 9.93 11.27 11.56
N PRO A 63 8.77 11.16 12.21
CA PRO A 63 8.65 11.33 13.67
C PRO A 63 9.54 10.38 14.49
N ASP A 64 9.90 9.24 13.91
CA ASP A 64 10.83 8.25 14.46
C ASP A 64 12.31 8.70 14.46
N GLY A 65 12.62 9.79 13.77
CA GLY A 65 13.98 10.33 13.62
C GLY A 65 14.89 9.49 12.70
N LEU A 66 14.38 8.44 12.04
CA LEU A 66 15.17 7.62 11.14
C LEU A 66 15.34 8.34 9.80
N THR A 67 16.60 8.64 9.47
CA THR A 67 16.93 9.22 8.16
C THR A 67 16.90 8.14 7.09
N LEU A 68 16.67 8.54 5.83
CA LEU A 68 16.73 7.62 4.70
C LEU A 68 18.11 6.96 4.53
N GLY A 69 19.18 7.63 4.98
CA GLY A 69 20.52 7.03 5.03
C GLY A 69 20.56 5.80 5.94
N VAL A 70 20.00 5.91 7.14
CA VAL A 70 19.92 4.79 8.10
C VAL A 70 19.05 3.65 7.56
N ILE A 71 17.90 3.96 6.97
CA ILE A 71 17.00 2.97 6.36
C ILE A 71 17.71 2.22 5.22
N ARG A 72 18.49 2.93 4.40
CA ARG A 72 19.25 2.35 3.30
C ARG A 72 20.37 1.42 3.78
N GLU A 73 21.06 1.78 4.86
CA GLU A 73 22.05 0.90 5.50
C GLU A 73 21.41 -0.39 6.03
N PHE A 74 20.22 -0.32 6.63
CA PHE A 74 19.47 -1.52 7.04
C PHE A 74 19.15 -2.43 5.86
N PHE A 75 18.73 -1.87 4.72
CA PHE A 75 18.53 -2.64 3.50
C PHE A 75 19.81 -3.34 3.04
N PHE A 76 20.97 -2.67 3.08
CA PHE A 76 22.24 -3.29 2.66
C PHE A 76 22.79 -4.33 3.64
N LEU A 77 22.44 -4.25 4.92
CA LEU A 77 22.77 -5.25 5.93
C LEU A 77 22.05 -6.59 5.70
N ASP A 78 20.75 -6.54 5.42
CA ASP A 78 19.95 -7.74 5.09
C ASP A 78 18.87 -7.43 4.04
N PRO A 79 19.23 -7.46 2.74
CA PRO A 79 18.29 -7.16 1.66
C PRO A 79 17.12 -8.15 1.60
N ALA A 80 17.33 -9.39 2.04
CA ALA A 80 16.33 -10.43 1.98
C ALA A 80 15.25 -10.19 3.04
N TRP A 81 15.64 -9.97 4.28
CA TRP A 81 14.72 -9.63 5.36
C TRP A 81 13.96 -8.33 5.06
N PHE A 82 14.66 -7.31 4.59
CA PHE A 82 14.05 -6.02 4.31
C PHE A 82 13.04 -6.09 3.16
N THR A 83 13.32 -6.90 2.13
CA THR A 83 12.36 -7.16 1.05
C THR A 83 11.14 -7.92 1.57
N GLU A 84 11.34 -8.89 2.47
CA GLU A 84 10.23 -9.66 3.05
C GLU A 84 9.34 -8.80 3.94
N LEU A 85 9.92 -7.82 4.66
CA LEU A 85 9.15 -6.82 5.42
C LEU A 85 8.18 -6.05 4.51
N PHE A 86 8.62 -5.61 3.33
CA PHE A 86 7.73 -4.95 2.36
C PHE A 86 6.64 -5.89 1.85
N ASN A 87 7.00 -7.15 1.56
CA ASN A 87 6.03 -8.16 1.14
C ASN A 87 5.02 -8.51 2.25
N ASP A 88 5.42 -8.48 3.52
CA ASP A 88 4.53 -8.64 4.66
C ASP A 88 3.52 -7.50 4.72
N CYS A 89 3.97 -6.25 4.53
CA CYS A 89 3.10 -5.09 4.49
C CYS A 89 2.07 -5.18 3.34
N THR A 90 2.48 -5.58 2.14
CA THR A 90 1.57 -5.70 1.00
C THR A 90 0.59 -6.86 1.16
N ARG A 91 1.03 -8.01 1.71
CA ARG A 91 0.17 -9.17 1.98
C ARG A 91 -0.87 -8.88 3.07
N GLN A 92 -0.50 -8.13 4.11
CA GLN A 92 -1.39 -7.80 5.23
C GLN A 92 -2.21 -6.53 5.00
N GLY A 93 -1.76 -5.65 4.11
CA GLY A 93 -2.32 -4.30 3.95
C GLY A 93 -2.09 -3.43 5.18
N VAL A 94 -1.02 -3.68 5.94
CA VAL A 94 -0.66 -2.96 7.17
C VAL A 94 0.75 -2.39 7.01
N PHE A 95 0.91 -1.10 7.29
CA PHE A 95 2.19 -0.38 7.18
C PHE A 95 2.55 0.24 8.53
N PRO A 96 3.85 0.39 8.84
CA PRO A 96 4.28 1.13 10.03
C PRO A 96 3.74 2.58 10.02
N ASP A 97 3.36 3.08 11.20
CA ASP A 97 2.95 4.47 11.43
C ASP A 97 4.14 5.43 11.45
#